data_AF-A0A6A3BCU2-F1
#
_entry.id   AF-A0A6A3BCU2-F1
#
_cell.length_a   1.000
_cell.length_b   1.000
_cell.length_c   1.000
_cell.angle_alpha   90.00
_cell.angle_beta   90.00
_cell.angle_gamma   90.00
#
_symmetry.space_group_name_H-M   'P 1'
#
loop_
_entity.id
_entity.type
_entity.pdbx_description
1 polymer ?
#
loop_
_entity_poly.entity_id
_entity_poly.type
_entity_poly.pdbx_seq_one_letter_code
_entity_poly.pdbx_strand_id
1 'polypeptide(L)'
;MVTVEEIRKAQRAQGPATVLAIGTSTPPNCVDQNTYPDYYFRITKGEHKVELEEKFKRKTLWWLRCLGKEAAVRAIKDWGQPKSKITHLVFCTTSGVDMPGADYQLTKLLGLCPSVKRLMTDSHLDSLVGQALFGDGAAAVVIGSDPVVGIEKPLFELVSAAQTILPESVGAIDGHLREPLGITDWNSLFWIAHPGGPAILDQVEAKLALKPEKLRATRHILSATCRVPVCCSFWM
;
A
#
# COMPACT_ATOMS: atom_id res chain seq x y z
N MET A 1 -10.24 -37.71 -22.52
CA MET A 1 -9.22 -37.15 -21.61
C MET A 1 -9.34 -35.65 -21.69
N VAL A 2 -9.44 -34.96 -20.55
CA VAL A 2 -9.43 -33.49 -20.51
C VAL A 2 -7.99 -33.03 -20.71
N THR A 3 -7.76 -32.07 -21.59
CA THR A 3 -6.41 -31.54 -21.87
C THR A 3 -6.02 -30.45 -20.86
N VAL A 4 -4.71 -30.26 -20.68
CA VAL A 4 -4.20 -29.18 -19.80
C VAL A 4 -4.63 -27.80 -20.30
N GLU A 5 -4.78 -27.63 -21.62
CA GLU A 5 -5.24 -26.38 -22.24
C GLU A 5 -6.69 -26.07 -21.89
N GLU A 6 -7.58 -27.07 -21.93
CA GLU A 6 -8.98 -26.92 -21.53
C GLU A 6 -9.09 -26.53 -20.05
N ILE A 7 -8.32 -27.17 -19.17
CA ILE A 7 -8.27 -26.83 -17.74
C ILE A 7 -7.78 -25.38 -17.56
N ARG A 8 -6.69 -24.99 -18.23
CA ARG A 8 -6.12 -23.64 -18.13
C ARG A 8 -7.07 -22.57 -18.64
N LYS A 9 -7.80 -22.85 -19.73
CA LYS A 9 -8.78 -21.92 -20.30
C LYS A 9 -10.00 -21.78 -19.37
N ALA A 10 -10.50 -22.87 -18.79
CA ALA A 10 -11.62 -22.84 -17.86
C ALA A 10 -11.29 -22.17 -16.52
N GLN A 11 -10.03 -22.22 -16.07
CA GLN A 11 -9.60 -21.63 -14.80
C GLN A 11 -9.31 -20.12 -14.88
N ARG A 12 -9.06 -19.57 -16.07
CA ARG A 12 -8.69 -18.16 -16.25
C ARG A 12 -9.93 -17.25 -16.25
N ALA A 13 -9.79 -16.10 -15.60
CA ALA A 13 -10.72 -14.99 -15.75
C ALA A 13 -10.63 -14.39 -17.16
N GLN A 14 -11.69 -13.69 -17.60
CA GLN A 14 -11.77 -13.10 -18.94
C GLN A 14 -11.39 -11.61 -18.94
N GLY A 15 -11.90 -10.85 -17.97
CA GLY A 15 -11.72 -9.40 -17.87
C GLY A 15 -10.45 -8.95 -17.14
N PRO A 16 -10.12 -7.65 -17.23
CA PRO A 16 -8.98 -7.06 -16.53
C PRO A 16 -9.16 -7.14 -15.01
N ALA A 17 -8.03 -7.10 -14.29
CA ALA A 17 -8.08 -6.99 -12.83
C ALA A 17 -8.57 -5.60 -12.44
N THR A 18 -9.59 -5.56 -11.60
CA THR A 18 -10.31 -4.33 -11.24
C THR A 18 -10.30 -4.16 -9.73
N VAL A 19 -10.04 -2.93 -9.28
CA VAL A 19 -10.15 -2.53 -7.88
C VAL A 19 -11.64 -2.37 -7.55
N LEU A 20 -12.14 -3.16 -6.61
CA LEU A 20 -13.56 -3.22 -6.24
C LEU A 20 -13.89 -2.51 -4.93
N ALA A 21 -12.90 -2.37 -4.05
CA ALA A 21 -13.05 -1.66 -2.79
C ALA A 21 -11.70 -1.26 -2.23
N ILE A 22 -11.68 -0.16 -1.47
CA ILE A 22 -10.49 0.37 -0.80
C ILE A 22 -10.87 0.70 0.64
N GLY A 23 -10.02 0.32 1.58
CA GLY A 23 -10.17 0.66 3.00
C GLY A 23 -8.84 1.08 3.59
N THR A 24 -8.85 2.14 4.39
CA THR A 24 -7.64 2.68 5.04
C THR A 24 -7.82 2.75 6.56
N SER A 25 -6.73 2.72 7.31
CA SER A 25 -6.72 2.90 8.77
C SER A 25 -5.45 3.60 9.26
N THR A 26 -5.61 4.39 10.33
CA THR A 26 -4.54 5.09 11.06
C THR A 26 -4.64 4.73 12.53
N PRO A 27 -3.52 4.75 13.28
CA PRO A 27 -3.59 4.74 14.73
C PRO A 27 -4.31 6.01 15.24
N PRO A 28 -4.95 5.95 16.41
CA PRO A 28 -5.66 7.09 17.01
C PRO A 28 -4.71 8.16 17.55
N ASN A 29 -3.43 7.83 17.80
CA ASN A 29 -2.46 8.78 18.31
C ASN A 29 -1.88 9.63 17.17
N CYS A 30 -2.15 10.94 17.21
CA CYS A 30 -1.64 11.90 16.25
C CYS A 30 -0.60 12.80 16.93
N VAL A 31 0.55 12.98 16.28
CA VAL A 31 1.60 13.90 16.75
C VAL A 31 1.75 15.00 15.72
N ASP A 32 1.62 16.25 16.15
CA ASP A 32 1.79 17.41 15.28
C ASP A 32 3.27 17.56 14.91
N GLN A 33 3.54 17.66 13.60
CA GLN A 33 4.90 17.73 13.07
C GLN A 33 5.69 18.93 13.58
N ASN A 34 5.04 20.06 13.90
CA ASN A 34 5.69 21.24 14.46
C ASN A 34 6.24 20.97 15.88
N THR A 35 5.59 20.08 16.62
CA THR A 35 5.97 19.71 18.00
C THR A 35 6.77 18.40 18.07
N TYR A 36 6.89 17.69 16.94
CA TYR A 36 7.56 16.40 16.85
C TYR A 36 9.05 16.45 17.25
N PRO A 37 9.86 17.45 16.85
CA PRO A 37 11.26 17.51 17.26
C PRO A 37 11.43 17.53 18.78
N ASP A 38 10.69 18.38 19.48
CA ASP A 38 10.74 18.48 20.95
C ASP A 38 10.27 17.19 21.62
N TYR A 39 9.20 16.59 21.10
CA TYR A 39 8.71 15.29 21.56
C TYR A 39 9.78 14.20 21.39
N TYR A 40 10.39 14.09 20.20
CA TYR A 40 11.41 13.10 19.86
C TYR A 40 12.67 13.25 20.73
N PHE A 41 13.22 14.47 20.85
CA PHE A 41 14.40 14.74 21.69
C PHE A 41 14.11 14.55 23.18
N ARG A 42 12.86 14.73 23.63
CA ARG A 42 12.48 14.46 25.02
C ARG A 42 12.48 12.96 25.34
N ILE A 43 12.00 12.12 24.42
CA ILE A 43 11.82 10.67 24.67
C ILE A 43 13.08 9.85 24.40
N THR A 44 14.01 10.32 23.56
CA THR A 44 15.20 9.57 23.14
C THR A 44 16.42 9.73 24.05
N LYS A 45 16.37 10.55 25.11
CA LYS A 45 17.46 10.80 26.08
C LYS A 45 17.77 9.61 27.03
N GLY A 46 18.05 8.42 26.50
CA GLY A 46 18.53 7.30 27.32
C GLY A 46 18.93 6.07 26.51
N GLU A 47 20.23 5.94 26.27
CA GLU A 47 20.88 4.76 25.67
C GLU A 47 20.94 3.58 26.66
N HIS A 48 21.01 2.35 26.12
CA HIS A 48 20.93 1.03 26.77
C HIS A 48 19.54 0.51 27.17
N LYS A 49 18.76 0.02 26.19
CA LYS A 49 17.50 -0.69 26.46
C LYS A 49 17.19 -1.81 25.45
N VAL A 50 18.02 -2.85 25.40
CA VAL A 50 17.80 -4.05 24.57
C VAL A 50 16.43 -4.70 24.86
N GLU A 51 16.01 -4.72 26.12
CA GLU A 51 14.70 -5.25 26.53
C GLU A 51 13.51 -4.39 26.04
N LEU A 52 13.75 -3.08 25.84
CA LEU A 52 12.75 -2.16 25.30
C LEU A 52 12.62 -2.36 23.79
N GLU A 53 13.71 -2.66 23.09
CA GLU A 53 13.71 -2.99 21.66
C GLU A 53 12.81 -4.19 21.36
N GLU A 54 12.89 -5.26 22.16
CA GLU A 54 11.96 -6.40 22.03
C GLU A 54 10.51 -6.03 22.34
N LYS A 55 10.26 -5.20 23.36
CA LYS A 55 8.92 -4.69 23.68
C LYS A 55 8.37 -3.82 22.55
N PHE A 56 9.22 -3.03 21.89
CA PHE A 56 8.89 -2.26 20.70
C PHE A 56 8.57 -3.19 19.52
N LYS A 57 9.42 -4.16 19.20
CA LYS A 57 9.17 -5.16 18.14
C LYS A 57 7.82 -5.86 18.32
N ARG A 58 7.51 -6.33 19.54
CA ARG A 58 6.22 -6.96 19.87
C ARG A 58 5.03 -6.01 19.70
N LYS A 59 5.16 -4.75 20.13
CA LYS A 59 4.12 -3.72 19.94
C LYS A 59 3.92 -3.38 18.47
N THR A 60 4.98 -3.22 17.70
CA THR A 60 4.92 -2.92 16.25
C THR A 60 4.19 -4.02 15.49
N LEU A 61 4.55 -5.30 15.73
CA LEU A 61 3.84 -6.43 15.12
C LEU A 61 2.36 -6.49 15.54
N TRP A 62 2.02 -6.11 16.77
CA TRP A 62 0.63 -6.01 17.21
C TRP A 62 -0.13 -4.89 16.49
N TRP A 63 0.44 -3.68 16.43
CA TRP A 63 -0.14 -2.55 15.72
C TRP A 63 -0.34 -2.82 14.23
N LEU A 64 0.65 -3.41 13.57
CA LEU A 64 0.58 -3.80 12.17
C LEU A 64 -0.65 -4.68 11.88
N ARG A 65 -0.86 -5.71 12.73
CA ARG A 65 -1.98 -6.63 12.60
C ARG A 65 -3.32 -5.95 12.86
N CYS A 66 -3.40 -5.07 13.85
CA CYS A 66 -4.62 -4.35 14.20
C CYS A 66 -5.02 -3.36 13.10
N LEU A 67 -4.08 -2.56 12.61
CA LEU A 67 -4.31 -1.59 11.53
C LEU A 67 -4.68 -2.30 10.23
N GLY A 68 -3.93 -3.35 9.86
CA GLY A 68 -4.23 -4.15 8.68
C GLY A 68 -5.62 -4.79 8.74
N LYS A 69 -6.02 -5.32 9.91
CA LYS A 69 -7.39 -5.83 10.13
C LYS A 69 -8.43 -4.74 9.92
N GLU A 70 -8.22 -3.55 10.50
CA GLU A 70 -9.19 -2.46 10.41
C GLU A 70 -9.37 -1.97 8.96
N ALA A 71 -8.26 -1.77 8.24
CA ALA A 71 -8.29 -1.40 6.82
C ALA A 71 -9.01 -2.48 6.00
N ALA A 72 -8.69 -3.76 6.23
CA ALA A 72 -9.32 -4.87 5.53
C ALA A 72 -10.83 -4.98 5.84
N VAL A 73 -11.26 -4.77 7.09
CA VAL A 73 -12.69 -4.78 7.45
C VAL A 73 -13.44 -3.67 6.72
N ARG A 74 -12.85 -2.46 6.61
CA ARG A 74 -13.44 -1.36 5.84
C ARG A 74 -13.56 -1.70 4.36
N ALA A 75 -12.50 -2.24 3.75
CA ALA A 75 -12.51 -2.66 2.34
C ALA A 75 -13.52 -3.78 2.07
N ILE A 76 -13.59 -4.81 2.92
CA ILE A 76 -14.55 -5.91 2.79
C ILE A 76 -15.99 -5.42 2.97
N LYS A 77 -16.21 -4.46 3.88
CA LYS A 77 -17.53 -3.86 4.09
C LYS A 77 -18.00 -3.09 2.86
N ASP A 78 -17.12 -2.32 2.24
CA ASP A 78 -17.41 -1.55 1.02
C ASP A 78 -17.62 -2.48 -0.20
N TRP A 79 -16.85 -3.57 -0.29
CA TRP A 79 -17.02 -4.60 -1.33
C TRP A 79 -18.38 -5.31 -1.26
N GLY A 80 -18.96 -5.46 -0.06
CA GLY A 80 -20.33 -5.96 0.11
C GLY A 80 -20.53 -7.47 -0.10
N GLN A 81 -19.46 -8.23 -0.36
CA GLN A 81 -19.50 -9.68 -0.54
C GLN A 81 -19.03 -10.42 0.72
N PRO A 82 -19.39 -11.72 0.89
CA PRO A 82 -18.91 -12.51 2.01
C PRO A 82 -17.40 -12.76 1.89
N LYS A 83 -16.69 -12.58 3.00
CA LYS A 83 -15.24 -12.85 3.12
C LYS A 83 -14.83 -14.29 2.74
N SER A 84 -15.77 -15.24 2.70
CA SER A 84 -15.52 -16.61 2.23
C SER A 84 -15.17 -16.69 0.74
N LYS A 85 -15.54 -15.68 -0.06
CA LYS A 85 -15.17 -15.57 -1.48
C LYS A 85 -13.73 -15.09 -1.69
N ILE A 86 -13.03 -14.66 -0.65
CA ILE A 86 -11.63 -14.23 -0.76
C ILE A 86 -10.76 -15.47 -1.00
N THR A 87 -10.11 -15.52 -2.16
CA THR A 87 -9.29 -16.66 -2.60
C THR A 87 -7.79 -16.46 -2.39
N HIS A 88 -7.34 -15.20 -2.43
CA HIS A 88 -5.94 -14.83 -2.30
C HIS A 88 -5.79 -13.69 -1.28
N LEU A 89 -4.72 -13.74 -0.50
CA LEU A 89 -4.31 -12.67 0.41
C LEU A 89 -2.86 -12.31 0.12
N VAL A 90 -2.62 -11.06 -0.26
CA VAL A 90 -1.28 -10.49 -0.38
C VAL A 90 -1.10 -9.51 0.76
N PHE A 91 -0.10 -9.74 1.61
CA PHE A 91 0.23 -8.85 2.72
C PHE A 91 1.62 -8.26 2.48
N CYS A 92 1.73 -6.93 2.58
CA CYS A 92 2.98 -6.21 2.40
C CYS A 92 3.26 -5.34 3.62
N THR A 93 4.45 -5.46 4.18
CA THR A 93 4.92 -4.61 5.29
C THR A 93 6.41 -4.32 5.16
N THR A 94 6.79 -3.14 5.61
CA THR A 94 8.20 -2.77 5.81
C THR A 94 8.65 -2.88 7.27
N SER A 95 7.71 -3.22 8.17
CA SER A 95 7.85 -3.05 9.61
C SER A 95 7.64 -4.37 10.35
N GLY A 96 8.74 -5.07 10.60
CA GLY A 96 8.79 -6.29 11.41
C GLY A 96 8.56 -7.58 10.60
N VAL A 97 9.32 -8.61 10.96
CA VAL A 97 9.24 -9.97 10.39
C VAL A 97 8.87 -10.92 11.52
N ASP A 98 7.94 -11.83 11.27
CA ASP A 98 7.53 -12.87 12.22
C ASP A 98 7.23 -14.17 11.46
N MET A 99 7.28 -15.32 12.14
CA MET A 99 6.95 -16.62 11.55
C MET A 99 6.08 -17.45 12.52
N PRO A 100 4.80 -17.73 12.18
CA PRO A 100 4.09 -17.36 10.95
C PRO A 100 3.88 -15.85 10.76
N GLY A 101 3.99 -15.39 9.52
CA GLY A 101 3.92 -13.97 9.15
C GLY A 101 2.59 -13.28 9.41
N ALA A 102 2.56 -11.96 9.16
CA ALA A 102 1.37 -11.14 9.38
C ALA A 102 0.17 -11.57 8.51
N ASP A 103 0.42 -12.19 7.35
CA ASP A 103 -0.56 -12.81 6.47
C ASP A 103 -1.38 -13.91 7.18
N TYR A 104 -0.70 -14.80 7.92
CA TYR A 104 -1.34 -15.86 8.70
C TYR A 104 -2.18 -15.26 9.84
N GLN A 105 -1.62 -14.29 10.55
CA GLN A 105 -2.29 -13.63 11.66
C GLN A 105 -3.54 -12.88 11.18
N LEU A 106 -3.45 -12.17 10.06
CA LEU A 106 -4.58 -11.47 9.45
C LEU A 106 -5.67 -12.45 9.00
N THR A 107 -5.29 -13.57 8.40
CA THR A 107 -6.20 -14.65 8.01
C THR A 107 -7.02 -15.15 9.21
N LYS A 108 -6.37 -15.38 10.35
CA LYS A 108 -7.02 -15.78 11.61
C LYS A 108 -7.91 -14.67 12.18
N LEU A 109 -7.45 -13.42 12.17
CA LEU A 109 -8.17 -12.27 12.72
C LEU A 109 -9.44 -11.90 11.94
N LEU A 110 -9.39 -12.04 10.62
CA LEU A 110 -10.55 -11.82 9.74
C LEU A 110 -11.44 -13.06 9.65
N GLY A 111 -10.95 -14.23 10.06
CA GLY A 111 -11.67 -15.50 9.90
C GLY A 111 -11.89 -15.83 8.43
N LEU A 112 -10.83 -15.71 7.62
CA LEU A 112 -10.86 -16.12 6.20
C LEU A 112 -10.80 -17.65 6.10
N CYS A 113 -11.09 -18.17 4.90
CA CYS A 113 -11.00 -19.59 4.63
C CYS A 113 -9.55 -20.09 4.84
N PRO A 114 -9.30 -21.21 5.54
CA PRO A 114 -7.95 -21.75 5.73
C PRO A 114 -7.22 -22.11 4.42
N SER A 115 -7.96 -22.34 3.33
CA SER A 115 -7.42 -22.62 2.00
C SER A 115 -7.05 -21.37 1.20
N VAL A 116 -7.18 -20.17 1.78
CA VAL A 116 -6.78 -18.91 1.13
C VAL A 116 -5.28 -18.97 0.78
N LYS A 117 -4.97 -18.61 -0.46
CA LYS A 117 -3.58 -18.59 -0.95
C LYS A 117 -2.91 -17.31 -0.45
N ARG A 118 -1.91 -17.44 0.41
CA ARG A 118 -1.25 -16.32 1.06
C ARG A 118 0.10 -16.03 0.42
N LEU A 119 0.40 -14.75 0.25
CA LEU A 119 1.70 -14.23 -0.13
C LEU A 119 2.10 -13.16 0.89
N MET A 120 3.24 -13.37 1.55
CA MET A 120 3.84 -12.39 2.45
C MET A 120 5.02 -11.72 1.75
N THR A 121 5.06 -10.40 1.79
CA THR A 121 6.18 -9.60 1.29
C THR A 121 6.68 -8.68 2.40
N ASP A 122 7.91 -8.93 2.84
CA ASP A 122 8.58 -8.20 3.91
C ASP A 122 9.82 -7.50 3.36
N SER A 123 9.98 -6.21 3.65
CA SER A 123 11.18 -5.45 3.29
C SER A 123 11.66 -4.65 4.49
N HIS A 124 12.83 -5.00 5.04
CA HIS A 124 13.36 -4.35 6.23
C HIS A 124 13.93 -2.95 5.88
N LEU A 125 13.43 -1.90 6.52
CA LEU A 125 14.01 -0.55 6.43
C LEU A 125 14.86 -0.28 7.67
N ASP A 126 16.17 -0.49 7.56
CA ASP A 126 17.15 -0.08 8.56
C ASP A 126 17.57 1.39 8.34
N SER A 127 16.79 2.34 8.83
CA SER A 127 17.27 3.73 8.86
C SER A 127 16.61 4.59 9.95
N LEU A 128 17.46 5.25 10.75
CA LEU A 128 17.07 6.32 11.68
C LEU A 128 16.36 7.48 10.98
N VAL A 129 16.65 7.72 9.69
CA VAL A 129 15.96 8.72 8.87
C VAL A 129 14.48 8.36 8.65
N GLY A 130 14.16 7.06 8.63
CA GLY A 130 12.78 6.58 8.51
C GLY A 130 11.92 6.89 9.73
N GLN A 131 12.51 6.90 10.94
CA GLN A 131 11.78 7.12 12.18
C GLN A 131 11.20 8.54 12.30
N ALA A 132 11.83 9.53 11.68
CA ALA A 132 11.37 10.93 11.70
C ALA A 132 10.43 11.29 10.54
N LEU A 133 10.36 10.44 9.51
CA LEU A 133 9.67 10.73 8.26
C LEU A 133 8.41 9.90 8.05
N PHE A 134 8.35 8.69 8.60
CA PHE A 134 7.27 7.76 8.32
C PHE A 134 6.15 7.84 9.36
N GLY A 135 4.92 7.90 8.86
CA GLY A 135 3.70 7.72 9.62
C GLY A 135 3.22 6.28 9.58
N ASP A 136 2.47 5.89 10.61
CA ASP A 136 1.82 4.59 10.67
C ASP A 136 0.47 4.64 9.95
N GLY A 137 0.23 3.67 9.08
CA GLY A 137 -1.05 3.52 8.40
C GLY A 137 -1.13 2.20 7.64
N ALA A 138 -2.36 1.73 7.42
CA ALA A 138 -2.62 0.56 6.59
C ALA A 138 -3.67 0.88 5.52
N ALA A 139 -3.51 0.27 4.35
CA ALA A 139 -4.54 0.22 3.32
C ALA A 139 -4.80 -1.24 2.94
N ALA A 140 -6.04 -1.53 2.56
CA ALA A 140 -6.47 -2.80 2.02
C ALA A 140 -7.28 -2.56 0.76
N VAL A 141 -7.04 -3.38 -0.25
CA VAL A 141 -7.69 -3.28 -1.55
C VAL A 141 -8.28 -4.64 -1.90
N VAL A 142 -9.53 -4.64 -2.35
CA VAL A 142 -10.15 -5.83 -2.96
C VAL A 142 -9.98 -5.73 -4.47
N ILE A 143 -9.35 -6.75 -5.05
CA ILE A 143 -9.12 -6.84 -6.50
C ILE A 143 -9.79 -8.09 -7.03
N GLY A 144 -10.53 -7.96 -8.13
CA GLY A 144 -11.17 -9.07 -8.83
C GLY A 144 -11.27 -8.79 -10.32
N SER A 145 -11.38 -9.86 -11.11
CA SER A 145 -11.75 -9.79 -12.53
C SER A 145 -13.22 -10.20 -12.68
N ASP A 146 -13.86 -9.75 -13.75
CA ASP A 146 -15.25 -10.08 -14.09
C ASP A 146 -16.26 -9.70 -12.97
N PRO A 147 -16.38 -8.40 -12.64
CA PRO A 147 -17.19 -7.95 -11.51
C PRO A 147 -18.68 -8.31 -11.66
N VAL A 148 -19.31 -8.71 -10.57
CA VAL A 148 -20.74 -9.06 -10.54
C VAL A 148 -21.60 -7.82 -10.63
N VAL A 149 -22.23 -7.63 -11.79
CA VAL A 149 -23.11 -6.49 -12.09
C VAL A 149 -24.20 -6.35 -11.02
N GLY A 150 -24.35 -5.14 -10.48
CA GLY A 150 -25.36 -4.80 -9.50
C GLY A 150 -24.97 -5.03 -8.03
N ILE A 151 -23.87 -5.75 -7.77
CA ILE A 151 -23.33 -5.92 -6.40
C ILE A 151 -21.96 -5.27 -6.29
N GLU A 152 -21.02 -5.65 -7.17
CA GLU A 152 -19.66 -5.14 -7.14
C GLU A 152 -19.56 -3.86 -7.97
N LYS A 153 -18.86 -2.86 -7.43
CA LYS A 153 -18.68 -1.56 -8.06
C LYS A 153 -17.20 -1.40 -8.47
N PRO A 154 -16.89 -1.44 -9.77
CA PRO A 154 -15.52 -1.25 -10.23
C PRO A 154 -15.09 0.21 -10.01
N LEU A 155 -13.94 0.41 -9.36
CA LEU A 155 -13.33 1.73 -9.11
C LEU A 155 -12.28 2.06 -10.17
N PHE A 156 -11.29 1.17 -10.36
CA PHE A 156 -10.19 1.33 -11.31
C PHE A 156 -9.80 0.00 -11.95
N GLU A 157 -9.49 0.00 -13.24
CA GLU A 157 -9.00 -1.17 -13.97
C GLU A 157 -7.48 -1.12 -14.13
N LEU A 158 -6.81 -2.25 -13.84
CA LEU A 158 -5.38 -2.43 -14.02
C LEU A 158 -5.10 -2.90 -15.43
N VAL A 159 -4.60 -2.00 -16.28
CA VAL A 159 -4.29 -2.29 -17.69
C VAL A 159 -2.88 -2.88 -17.86
N SER A 160 -1.90 -2.34 -17.14
CA SER A 160 -0.51 -2.78 -17.20
C SER A 160 0.26 -2.41 -15.94
N ALA A 161 1.24 -3.23 -15.55
CA ALA A 161 2.17 -2.94 -14.46
C ALA A 161 3.61 -3.19 -14.92
N ALA A 162 4.53 -2.29 -14.56
CA ALA A 162 5.95 -2.38 -14.87
C ALA A 162 6.78 -1.95 -13.66
N GLN A 163 7.98 -2.54 -13.52
CA GLN A 163 8.97 -2.19 -12.50
C GLN A 163 10.34 -2.08 -13.17
N THR A 164 11.10 -1.05 -12.83
CA THR A 164 12.47 -0.85 -13.34
C THR A 164 13.38 -0.39 -12.21
N ILE A 165 14.66 -0.78 -12.29
CA ILE A 165 15.73 -0.24 -11.44
C ILE A 165 16.48 0.77 -12.30
N LEU A 166 16.56 2.00 -11.85
CA LEU A 166 17.27 3.04 -12.58
C LEU A 166 18.79 2.92 -12.31
N PRO A 167 19.62 2.64 -13.33
CA PRO A 167 21.07 2.65 -13.15
C PRO A 167 21.52 4.08 -12.77
N GLU A 168 22.49 4.18 -11.84
CA GLU A 168 23.04 5.44 -11.31
C GLU A 168 22.05 6.35 -10.53
N SER A 169 20.90 5.83 -10.10
CA SER A 169 19.84 6.62 -9.44
C SER A 169 20.00 6.80 -7.92
N VAL A 170 21.19 7.11 -7.42
CA VAL A 170 21.32 7.66 -6.05
C VAL A 170 20.75 9.08 -6.07
N GLY A 171 19.42 9.19 -6.00
CA GLY A 171 18.68 10.46 -5.93
C GLY A 171 17.97 10.95 -7.19
N ALA A 172 17.82 10.16 -8.26
CA ALA A 172 17.19 10.63 -9.51
C ALA A 172 16.05 9.71 -9.98
N ILE A 173 14.84 10.27 -10.12
CA ILE A 173 13.68 9.61 -10.73
C ILE A 173 13.72 9.89 -12.23
N ASP A 174 13.72 8.81 -13.03
CA ASP A 174 13.43 8.82 -14.46
C ASP A 174 12.32 7.79 -14.75
N GLY A 175 11.35 8.18 -15.56
CA GLY A 175 10.14 7.40 -15.83
C GLY A 175 10.12 6.94 -17.27
N HIS A 176 10.59 5.72 -17.54
CA HIS A 176 10.44 5.09 -18.87
C HIS A 176 9.07 4.41 -19.00
N LEU A 177 8.00 5.20 -19.10
CA LEU A 177 6.72 4.73 -19.66
C LEU A 177 6.76 4.98 -21.17
N ARG A 178 7.37 4.06 -21.93
CA ARG A 178 7.22 4.05 -23.40
C ARG A 178 5.90 3.41 -23.78
N GLU A 179 5.26 3.95 -24.82
CA GLU A 179 3.83 3.87 -25.16
C GLU A 179 3.40 2.53 -25.79
N PRO A 180 2.67 1.65 -25.07
CA PRO A 180 1.73 0.71 -25.71
C PRO A 180 0.37 1.35 -26.00
N LEU A 181 0.08 2.55 -25.45
CA LEU A 181 -1.25 3.19 -25.51
C LEU A 181 -1.31 4.49 -26.34
N GLY A 182 -0.18 4.94 -26.91
CA GLY A 182 -0.14 6.15 -27.76
C GLY A 182 -0.52 7.46 -27.06
N ILE A 183 -0.33 7.55 -25.73
CA ILE A 183 -0.67 8.74 -24.94
C ILE A 183 0.55 9.64 -24.87
N THR A 184 0.48 10.78 -25.56
CA THR A 184 1.57 11.77 -25.58
C THR A 184 1.35 12.92 -24.60
N ASP A 185 0.10 13.17 -24.18
CA ASP A 185 -0.25 14.23 -23.22
C ASP A 185 -0.42 13.69 -21.79
N TRP A 186 0.60 13.89 -20.95
CA TRP A 186 0.60 13.51 -19.54
C TRP A 186 -0.47 14.23 -18.70
N ASN A 187 -0.94 15.40 -19.14
CA ASN A 187 -1.98 16.15 -18.44
C ASN A 187 -3.38 15.60 -18.67
N SER A 188 -3.57 14.73 -19.66
CA SER A 188 -4.83 14.01 -19.88
C SER A 188 -5.08 12.90 -18.85
N LEU A 189 -4.03 12.39 -18.21
CA LEU A 189 -4.09 11.27 -17.27
C LEU A 189 -4.35 11.75 -15.84
N PHE A 190 -5.08 11.00 -15.01
CA PHE A 190 -5.05 11.23 -13.57
C PHE A 190 -3.73 10.69 -12.97
N TRP A 191 -3.22 11.34 -11.93
CA TRP A 191 -1.91 11.02 -11.36
C TRP A 191 -2.01 10.58 -9.91
N ILE A 192 -1.33 9.47 -9.61
CA ILE A 192 -1.11 8.95 -8.26
C ILE A 192 0.39 8.70 -8.18
N ALA A 193 1.12 9.60 -7.52
CA ALA A 193 2.55 9.44 -7.28
C ALA A 193 2.79 9.03 -5.82
N HIS A 194 3.79 8.17 -5.57
CA HIS A 194 4.20 7.88 -4.20
C HIS A 194 4.81 9.16 -3.59
N PRO A 195 4.27 9.70 -2.48
CA PRO A 195 4.75 10.94 -1.89
C PRO A 195 5.98 10.71 -1.01
N GLY A 196 7.08 10.28 -1.63
CA GLY A 196 8.36 10.06 -0.95
C GLY A 196 8.90 11.34 -0.29
N GLY A 197 8.52 12.52 -0.79
CA GLY A 197 8.80 13.85 -0.23
C GLY A 197 8.35 14.97 -1.18
N PRO A 198 8.24 16.23 -0.72
CA PRO A 198 7.78 17.33 -1.57
C PRO A 198 8.71 17.57 -2.76
N ALA A 199 10.03 17.51 -2.55
CA ALA A 199 11.03 17.68 -3.61
C ALA A 199 10.88 16.67 -4.76
N ILE A 200 10.44 15.44 -4.47
CA ILE A 200 10.17 14.43 -5.50
C ILE A 200 8.97 14.85 -6.35
N LEU A 201 7.89 15.29 -5.72
CA LEU A 201 6.69 15.74 -6.42
C LEU A 201 6.98 16.97 -7.28
N ASP A 202 7.75 17.92 -6.75
CA ASP A 202 8.13 19.14 -7.47
C ASP A 202 9.00 18.82 -8.69
N GLN A 203 9.94 17.86 -8.58
CA GLN A 203 10.74 17.41 -9.72
C GLN A 203 9.91 16.69 -10.79
N VAL A 204 8.94 15.86 -10.38
CA VAL A 204 8.04 15.17 -11.33
C VAL A 204 7.15 16.18 -12.05
N GLU A 205 6.57 17.14 -11.32
CA GLU A 205 5.74 18.21 -11.87
C GLU A 205 6.52 19.06 -12.89
N ALA A 206 7.74 19.46 -12.54
CA ALA A 206 8.61 20.25 -13.41
C ALA A 206 9.07 19.49 -14.66
N LYS A 207 9.51 18.23 -14.52
CA LYS A 207 10.01 17.42 -15.65
C LYS A 207 8.93 17.09 -16.67
N LEU A 208 7.73 16.77 -16.21
CA LEU A 208 6.61 16.36 -17.07
C LEU A 208 5.69 17.52 -17.45
N ALA A 209 6.01 18.75 -17.01
CA ALA A 209 5.19 19.95 -17.20
C ALA A 209 3.72 19.69 -16.82
N LEU A 210 3.50 19.08 -15.66
CA LEU A 210 2.16 18.79 -15.17
C LEU A 210 1.50 20.05 -14.64
N LYS A 211 0.18 20.16 -14.81
CA LYS A 211 -0.59 21.23 -14.15
C LYS A 211 -0.61 21.02 -12.63
N PRO A 212 -0.63 22.09 -11.81
CA PRO A 212 -0.57 21.97 -10.34
C PRO A 212 -1.69 21.10 -9.74
N GLU A 213 -2.86 21.06 -10.38
CA GLU A 213 -3.99 20.23 -9.94
C GLU A 213 -3.75 18.72 -10.07
N LYS A 214 -2.82 18.27 -10.94
CA LYS A 214 -2.62 16.84 -11.23
C LYS A 214 -2.12 16.07 -10.00
N LEU A 215 -1.25 16.68 -9.19
CA LEU A 215 -0.70 16.09 -7.98
C LEU A 215 -1.43 16.52 -6.70
N ARG A 216 -2.60 17.19 -6.82
CA ARG A 216 -3.35 17.71 -5.66
C ARG A 216 -3.72 16.60 -4.66
N ALA A 217 -4.22 15.47 -5.14
CA ALA A 217 -4.59 14.34 -4.28
C ALA A 217 -3.36 13.76 -3.55
N THR A 218 -2.25 13.62 -4.27
CA THR A 218 -0.97 13.16 -3.69
C THR A 218 -0.43 14.13 -2.63
N ARG A 219 -0.47 15.44 -2.90
CA ARG A 219 -0.04 16.47 -1.94
C ARG A 219 -0.95 16.54 -0.72
N HIS A 220 -2.26 16.36 -0.91
CA HIS A 220 -3.22 16.31 0.19
C HIS A 220 -2.90 15.17 1.16
N ILE A 221 -2.66 13.96 0.66
CA ILE A 221 -2.30 12.81 1.50
C ILE A 221 -0.97 13.03 2.21
N LEU A 222 0.04 13.57 1.52
CA LEU A 222 1.32 13.91 2.14
C LEU A 222 1.15 14.92 3.30
N SER A 223 0.20 15.85 3.19
CA SER A 223 -0.09 16.83 4.24
C SER A 223 -0.94 16.27 5.38
N ALA A 224 -1.89 15.39 5.07
CA ALA A 224 -2.86 14.85 6.03
C ALA A 224 -2.32 13.63 6.79
N THR A 225 -1.36 12.91 6.19
CA THR A 225 -0.77 11.70 6.73
C THR A 225 0.74 11.82 6.61
N CYS A 226 1.46 11.73 7.72
CA CYS A 226 2.92 11.55 7.67
C CYS A 226 3.23 10.37 6.74
N ARG A 227 4.38 10.40 6.04
CA ARG A 227 4.67 9.50 4.90
C ARG A 227 4.39 8.04 5.24
N VAL A 228 3.46 7.36 4.58
CA VAL A 228 3.23 5.92 4.78
C VAL A 228 3.96 5.13 3.67
N PRO A 229 5.02 4.35 3.97
CA PRO A 229 5.96 3.82 2.97
C PRO A 229 5.32 2.98 1.84
N VAL A 230 4.26 2.23 2.14
CA VAL A 230 3.67 1.25 1.19
C VAL A 230 2.23 1.62 0.80
N CYS A 231 1.51 2.34 1.64
CA CYS A 231 0.06 2.50 1.51
C CYS A 231 -0.40 3.83 0.91
N CYS A 232 0.46 4.86 0.81
CA CYS A 232 0.04 6.21 0.40
C CYS A 232 -0.71 6.28 -0.94
N SER A 233 -0.38 5.41 -1.90
CA SER A 233 -1.02 5.40 -3.22
C SER A 233 -2.48 4.92 -3.18
N PHE A 234 -2.90 4.24 -2.11
CA PHE A 234 -4.23 3.66 -1.95
C PHE A 234 -5.15 4.49 -1.02
N TRP A 235 -4.75 5.72 -0.66
CA TRP A 235 -5.53 6.62 0.18
C TRP A 235 -6.25 7.71 -0.63
N MET A 236 -6.13 7.67 -1.96
CA MET A 236 -6.71 8.62 -2.93
C MET A 236 -8.08 8.19 -3.42
#